data_AF-A0A383DCW1-F1
#
_entry.id   AF-A0A383DCW1-F1
#
_cell.length_a   1.000
_cell.length_b   1.000
_cell.length_c   1.000
_cell.angle_alpha   90.00
_cell.angle_beta   90.00
_cell.angle_gamma   90.00
#
_symmetry.space_group_name_H-M   'P 1'
#
loop_
_entity.id
_entity.type
_entity.pdbx_description
1 polymer ?
#
loop_
_entity_poly.entity_id
_entity_poly.type
_entity_poly.pdbx_seq_one_letter_code
_entity_poly.pdbx_strand_id
1 'polypeptide(L)' 'MKLLKYFDELKRSMEYLAEDPATVFIGQAVACPGTAMSNTLKEIPNDRKVELPVDEDMQMGMTNGLALQG' A
#
# COMPACT_ATOMS: atom_id res chain seq x y z
N MET A 1 10.76 -25.27 9.64
CA MET A 1 9.99 -24.48 8.65
C MET A 1 9.15 -23.48 9.43
N LYS A 2 9.36 -22.18 9.25
CA LYS A 2 8.56 -21.15 9.93
C LYS A 2 7.16 -21.19 9.30
N LEU A 3 6.11 -21.36 10.09
CA LEU A 3 4.73 -21.23 9.60
C LEU A 3 4.52 -19.76 9.25
N LEU A 4 4.66 -19.41 7.97
CA LEU A 4 4.39 -18.07 7.48
C LEU A 4 2.87 -17.89 7.38
N LYS A 5 2.33 -16.90 8.07
CA LYS A 5 0.90 -16.58 7.97
C LYS A 5 0.70 -15.74 6.71
N TYR A 6 -0.47 -15.88 6.09
CA TYR A 6 -0.85 -15.08 4.91
C TYR A 6 -0.58 -13.57 5.08
N PHE A 7 -0.88 -13.05 6.27
CA PHE A 7 -0.61 -11.66 6.62
C PHE A 7 0.89 -11.30 6.59
N ASP A 8 1.77 -12.20 7.06
CA ASP A 8 3.22 -11.96 7.07
C ASP A 8 3.75 -11.85 5.63
N GLU A 9 3.20 -12.66 4.71
CA GLU A 9 3.58 -12.63 3.29
C GLU A 9 3.04 -11.40 2.57
N LEU A 10 1.84 -10.93 2.91
CA LEU A 10 1.33 -9.65 2.42
C LEU A 10 2.26 -8.51 2.84
N LYS A 11 2.60 -8.45 4.13
CA LYS A 11 3.52 -7.43 4.67
C LYS A 11 4.88 -7.49 3.97
N ARG A 12 5.46 -8.68 3.82
CA ARG A 12 6.74 -8.87 3.10
C ARG A 12 6.65 -8.42 1.64
N SER A 13 5.51 -8.64 0.98
CA SER A 13 5.30 -8.21 -0.40
C SER A 13 5.24 -6.68 -0.52
N MET A 14 4.63 -6.00 0.46
CA MET A 14 4.62 -4.53 0.49
C MET A 14 6.02 -3.97 0.72
N GLU A 15 6.80 -4.56 1.63
CA GLU A 15 8.20 -4.20 1.86
C GLU A 15 9.06 -4.41 0.60
N TYR A 16 8.85 -5.51 -0.12
CA TYR A 16 9.52 -5.77 -1.40
C TYR A 16 9.16 -4.73 -2.48
N LEU A 17 7.88 -4.39 -2.66
CA LEU A 17 7.48 -3.33 -3.60
C LEU A 17 8.06 -1.97 -3.22
N ALA A 18 8.26 -1.72 -1.93
CA ALA A 18 8.88 -0.51 -1.43
C ALA A 18 10.40 -0.44 -1.66
N GLU A 19 11.06 -1.51 -2.11
CA GLU A 19 12.47 -1.43 -2.54
C GLU A 19 12.64 -0.53 -3.76
N ASP A 20 11.63 -0.45 -4.63
CA ASP A 20 11.59 0.53 -5.72
C ASP A 20 11.20 1.91 -5.17
N PRO A 21 12.04 2.96 -5.31
CA PRO A 21 11.72 4.30 -4.82
C PRO A 21 10.51 4.95 -5.51
N ALA A 22 10.11 4.50 -6.70
CA ALA A 22 8.94 5.01 -7.41
C ALA A 22 7.61 4.46 -6.87
N THR A 23 7.63 3.36 -6.10
CA THR A 23 6.40 2.78 -5.56
C THR A 23 5.73 3.70 -4.55
N VAL A 24 4.44 3.95 -4.73
CA VAL A 24 3.56 4.62 -3.77
C VAL A 24 2.38 3.71 -3.43
N PHE A 25 1.91 3.76 -2.18
CA PHE A 25 0.80 2.95 -1.69
C PHE A 25 -0.42 3.84 -1.52
N ILE A 26 -1.40 3.69 -2.40
CA ILE A 26 -2.59 4.54 -2.43
C ILE A 26 -3.85 3.73 -2.12
N GLY A 27 -4.82 4.35 -1.46
CA GLY A 27 -6.12 3.72 -1.20
C GLY A 27 -6.75 4.16 0.12
N GLN A 28 -7.79 3.43 0.53
CA GLN A 28 -8.49 3.63 1.79
C GLN A 28 -7.76 2.92 2.94
N ALA A 29 -7.69 3.57 4.09
CA ALA A 29 -7.09 3.07 5.31
C ALA A 29 -5.64 2.59 5.13
N VAL A 30 -4.87 3.28 4.30
CA VAL A 30 -3.47 2.98 4.03
C VAL A 30 -2.53 3.76 4.95
N ALA A 31 -2.87 5.02 5.28
CA ALA A 31 -2.06 5.88 6.14
C ALA A 31 -2.62 6.00 7.56
N CYS A 32 -3.94 5.88 7.73
CA CYS A 32 -4.58 5.95 9.04
C CYS A 32 -4.50 4.62 9.80
N PRO A 33 -4.00 4.59 11.05
CA PRO A 33 -3.89 3.36 11.83
C PRO A 33 -5.27 2.84 12.26
N GLY A 34 -5.37 1.51 12.45
CA GLY A 34 -6.54 0.88 13.06
C GLY A 34 -7.23 -0.17 12.19
N THR A 35 -6.73 -0.40 10.97
CA THR A 35 -7.30 -1.38 10.03
C THR A 35 -6.32 -2.49 9.68
N ALA A 36 -6.83 -3.64 9.22
CA ALA A 36 -5.99 -4.70 8.68
C ALA A 36 -5.13 -4.20 7.50
N MET A 37 -5.67 -3.28 6.68
CA MET A 37 -4.96 -2.67 5.55
C MET A 37 -3.73 -1.88 6.01
N SER A 38 -3.90 -0.92 6.93
CA SER A 38 -2.80 -0.13 7.50
C SER A 38 -1.71 -0.99 8.16
N ASN A 39 -2.08 -2.15 8.70
CA ASN A 39 -1.13 -3.09 9.30
C ASN A 39 -0.23 -3.80 8.26
N THR A 40 -0.72 -4.03 7.03
CA THR A 40 0.13 -4.60 5.95
C THR A 40 1.21 -3.61 5.48
N LEU A 41 1.00 -2.31 5.71
CA LEU A 41 1.90 -1.24 5.33
C LEU A 41 2.67 -0.65 6.53
N LYS A 42 2.67 -1.34 7.67
CA LYS A 42 3.16 -0.79 8.95
C LYS A 42 4.61 -0.29 8.87
N GLU A 43 5.49 -1.00 8.17
CA GLU A 43 6.91 -0.64 8.04
C GLU A 43 7.20 0.27 6.84
N ILE A 44 6.18 0.60 6.05
CA ILE A 44 6.32 1.54 4.93
C ILE A 44 6.33 2.98 5.49
N PRO A 45 7.25 3.85 5.04
CA PRO A 45 7.26 5.27 5.38
C PRO A 45 5.93 5.98 5.07
N ASN A 46 5.52 6.93 5.91
CA ASN A 46 4.23 7.62 5.75
C ASN A 46 4.16 8.55 4.54
N ASP A 47 5.29 9.10 4.11
CA ASP A 47 5.42 9.90 2.88
C ASP A 47 5.18 9.08 1.60
N ARG A 48 5.17 7.75 1.71
CA ARG A 48 4.85 6.83 0.60
C ARG A 48 3.42 6.30 0.63
N LYS A 49 2.61 6.73 1.60
CA LYS A 49 1.20 6.32 1.76
C LYS A 49 0.29 7.48 1.44
N VAL A 50 -0.60 7.29 0.47
CA VAL A 50 -1.58 8.31 0.07
C VAL A 50 -2.97 7.82 0.44
N GLU A 51 -3.51 8.38 1.51
CA GLU A 51 -4.89 8.12 1.94
C GLU A 51 -5.87 8.75 0.95
N LEU A 52 -6.84 7.95 0.51
CA LEU A 52 -7.88 8.35 -0.44
C LEU A 52 -9.27 8.11 0.15
N PRO A 53 -10.28 8.91 -0.27
CA PRO A 53 -11.66 8.71 0.15
C PRO A 53 -12.23 7.39 -0.38
N VAL A 54 -13.40 7.00 0.13
CA VAL A 54 -14.11 5.82 -0.36
C VAL A 54 -14.75 6.10 -1.72
N ASP A 55 -13.95 5.97 -2.77
CA ASP A 55 -14.33 6.10 -4.18
C ASP A 55 -13.37 5.26 -5.03
N GLU A 56 -13.80 4.05 -5.39
CA GLU A 56 -12.97 3.08 -6.10
C GLU A 56 -12.65 3.52 -7.54
N ASP A 57 -13.57 4.22 -8.21
CA ASP A 57 -13.35 4.66 -9.60
C ASP A 57 -12.28 5.75 -9.66
N MET A 58 -12.33 6.71 -8.73
CA MET A 58 -11.27 7.70 -8.56
C MET A 58 -9.92 7.04 -8.24
N GLN A 59 -9.88 6.09 -7.30
CA GLN A 59 -8.64 5.39 -6.93
C GLN A 59 -8.02 4.63 -8.11
N MET A 60 -8.85 3.95 -8.90
CA MET A 60 -8.40 3.25 -10.11
C MET A 60 -7.93 4.24 -11.18
N GLY A 61 -8.63 5.35 -11.38
CA GLY A 61 -8.23 6.42 -12.30
C GLY A 61 -6.88 7.04 -11.92
N MET A 62 -6.67 7.34 -10.64
CA MET A 62 -5.39 7.83 -10.13
C MET A 62 -4.27 6.82 -10.32
N THR A 63 -4.52 5.54 -10.06
CA THR A 63 -3.54 4.45 -10.27
C THR A 63 -3.08 4.40 -11.72
N ASN A 64 -4.02 4.49 -12.67
CA ASN A 64 -3.69 4.52 -14.10
C ASN A 64 -2.86 5.76 -14.48
N GLY A 65 -3.22 6.94 -13.96
CA GLY A 65 -2.47 8.17 -14.20
C GLY A 65 -1.03 8.09 -13.69
N LEU A 66 -0.83 7.59 -12.47
CA LEU A 66 0.49 7.38 -11.88
C LEU A 66 1.31 6.37 -12.69
N ALA A 67 0.72 5.25 -13.09
CA ALA A 67 1.40 4.24 -13.91
C ALA A 67 1.82 4.77 -15.29
N LEU A 68 1.04 5.68 -15.89
CA LEU A 68 1.39 6.33 -17.16
C LEU A 68 2.50 7.38 -17.01
N GLN A 69 2.56 8.04 -15.85
CA GLN A 69 3.59 9.04 -15.55
C GLN A 69 4.96 8.40 -15.29
N GLY A 70 4.97 7.17 -14.74
CA GLY A 70 6.18 6.46 -14.29
C GLY A 70 6.65 6.91 -12.92
#